data_AF-A0AAV5TBH7-F1
#
_entry.id   AF-A0AAV5TBH7-F1
#
_cell.length_a   1.000
_cell.length_b   1.000
_cell.length_c   1.000
_cell.angle_alpha   90.00
_cell.angle_beta   90.00
_cell.angle_gamma   90.00
#
_symmetry.space_group_name_H-M   'P 1'
#
loop_
_entity.id
_entity.type
_entity.pdbx_description
1 polymer ?
#
loop_
_entity_poly.entity_id
_entity_poly.type
_entity_poly.pdbx_seq_one_letter_code
_entity_poly.pdbx_strand_id
1 'polypeptide(L)'
;SIRIQFRFSGQHGGTFDQCSLLSRPAWTDYLREKFDAEFDPMKTCNRSYSTWSELSTDGRVLLTEHRPEQAKCRARAILFKSEFKTKQGEWHEINEEFVFENDIVEVDCNINEVTVYNFLHTQVWRQKNDESMTAQTRVNDAERKRPSVHIIVLDSIGASHGRRIFNRTNRFLKEEFGAVEMQHMTKVGENSRPIAIAFTFGKVIGNIKRDMFGLPSIPPDWNYKQHCKSYLDDEGFILKDFEKSGYQTMWAEDYSNACIFNFPGCHGFQKPQTSDFFRPFQIRLDGGGKAMKGSMGKGNCFESHLFINDYHEKFIKAYPGM
;
A
#
# COMPACT_ATOMS: atom_id res chain seq x y z
N SER A 1 22.49 14.64 -24.86
CA SER A 1 21.21 14.46 -25.57
C SER A 1 21.26 13.14 -26.31
N ILE A 2 20.60 12.10 -25.78
CA ILE A 2 20.59 10.77 -26.41
C ILE A 2 19.43 10.76 -27.41
N ARG A 3 19.74 10.82 -28.71
CA ARG A 3 18.77 10.60 -29.78
C ARG A 3 18.56 9.09 -29.94
N ILE A 4 17.47 8.57 -29.39
CA ILE A 4 17.00 7.22 -29.72
C ILE A 4 16.27 7.33 -31.05
N GLN A 5 16.88 6.82 -32.11
CA GLN A 5 16.34 6.84 -33.46
C GLN A 5 15.71 5.47 -33.74
N PHE A 6 14.38 5.36 -33.63
CA PHE A 6 13.66 4.18 -34.10
C PHE A 6 13.55 4.27 -35.63
N ARG A 7 14.22 3.38 -36.37
CA ARG A 7 14.01 3.23 -37.81
C ARG A 7 12.75 2.41 -38.03
N PHE A 8 11.67 3.07 -38.44
CA PHE A 8 10.54 2.42 -39.07
C PHE A 8 10.83 2.32 -40.57
N SER A 9 11.03 1.11 -41.09
CA SER A 9 11.09 0.86 -42.53
C SER A 9 9.68 0.71 -43.08
N GLY A 10 8.99 1.83 -43.22
CA GLY A 10 7.71 1.93 -43.93
C GLY A 10 7.81 3.06 -44.93
N GLN A 11 7.88 2.74 -46.22
CA GLN A 11 7.50 3.71 -47.25
C GLN A 11 6.00 3.90 -47.11
N HIS A 12 5.53 5.03 -46.55
CA HIS A 12 4.25 5.70 -46.86
C HIS A 12 3.95 6.72 -45.76
N GLY A 13 3.99 8.02 -46.12
CA GLY A 13 3.72 9.23 -45.31
C GLY A 13 2.42 9.22 -44.48
N GLY A 14 2.31 8.31 -43.53
CA GLY A 14 1.16 8.09 -42.66
C GLY A 14 1.35 8.74 -41.29
N THR A 15 0.24 8.90 -40.56
CA THR A 15 0.19 9.50 -39.22
C THR A 15 1.14 8.86 -38.18
N PHE A 16 1.68 7.67 -38.46
CA PHE A 16 2.58 6.91 -37.57
C PHE A 16 4.05 6.94 -37.97
N ASP A 17 4.44 7.66 -39.02
CA ASP A 17 5.83 7.71 -39.49
C ASP A 17 6.72 8.60 -38.61
N GLN A 18 6.11 9.49 -37.82
CA GLN A 18 6.82 10.40 -36.94
C GLN A 18 6.31 10.27 -35.50
N CYS A 19 7.14 9.72 -34.61
CA CYS A 19 6.90 9.77 -33.18
C CYS A 19 7.35 11.14 -32.64
N SER A 20 6.41 12.06 -32.49
CA SER A 20 6.66 13.35 -31.82
C SER A 20 6.22 13.31 -30.36
N LEU A 21 7.19 13.32 -29.45
CA LEU A 21 6.94 13.39 -28.01
C LEU A 21 6.70 14.85 -27.60
N LEU A 22 5.48 15.33 -27.84
CA LEU A 22 5.10 16.70 -27.55
C LEU A 22 4.79 16.88 -26.06
N SER A 23 5.42 17.89 -25.44
CA SER A 23 5.00 18.37 -24.12
C SER A 23 3.77 19.24 -24.28
N ARG A 24 2.62 18.78 -23.77
CA ARG A 24 1.38 19.56 -23.73
C ARG A 24 1.18 20.18 -22.36
N PRO A 25 0.59 21.39 -22.28
CA PRO A 25 0.26 22.00 -20.99
C PRO A 25 -0.67 21.09 -20.20
N ALA A 26 -0.40 20.95 -18.90
CA ALA A 26 -1.21 20.11 -18.03
C ALA A 26 -2.61 20.68 -17.81
N TRP A 27 -2.77 22.01 -17.92
CA TRP A 27 -4.01 22.75 -17.74
C TRP A 27 -4.48 23.37 -19.07
N THR A 28 -5.80 23.34 -19.29
CA THR A 28 -6.50 24.07 -20.35
C THR A 28 -7.55 24.99 -19.70
N ASP A 29 -8.03 26.01 -20.41
CA ASP A 29 -9.06 26.92 -19.87
C ASP A 29 -10.34 26.17 -19.49
N TYR A 30 -10.76 25.21 -20.32
CA TYR A 30 -11.85 24.28 -20.01
C TYR A 30 -11.66 23.55 -18.66
N LEU A 31 -10.45 23.03 -18.40
CA LEU A 31 -10.19 22.32 -17.14
C LEU A 31 -10.15 23.27 -15.94
N ARG A 32 -9.68 24.51 -16.14
CA ARG A 32 -9.67 25.54 -15.07
C ARG A 32 -11.09 25.93 -14.68
N GLU A 33 -11.99 26.05 -15.64
CA GLU A 33 -13.41 26.34 -15.40
C GLU A 33 -14.12 25.23 -14.60
N LYS A 34 -13.69 23.97 -14.78
CA LYS A 34 -14.27 22.81 -14.07
C LYS A 34 -13.60 22.50 -12.74
N PHE A 35 -12.50 23.17 -12.40
CA PHE A 35 -11.76 22.87 -11.18
C PHE A 35 -12.41 23.52 -9.97
N ASP A 36 -12.78 22.70 -8.99
CA ASP A 36 -13.21 23.15 -7.66
C ASP A 36 -12.03 23.09 -6.69
N ALA A 37 -11.41 24.24 -6.43
CA ALA A 37 -10.28 24.35 -5.52
C ALA A 37 -10.67 24.23 -4.04
N GLU A 38 -11.95 24.44 -3.72
CA GLU A 38 -12.48 24.51 -2.36
C GLU A 38 -13.17 23.20 -1.94
N PHE A 39 -13.18 22.20 -2.82
CA PHE A 39 -13.72 20.88 -2.50
C PHE A 39 -12.86 20.19 -1.44
N ASP A 40 -13.42 20.09 -0.24
CA ASP A 40 -12.85 19.34 0.88
C ASP A 40 -13.82 18.23 1.28
N PRO A 41 -13.53 16.94 0.95
CA PRO A 41 -14.39 15.82 1.33
C PRO A 41 -14.44 15.58 2.85
N MET A 42 -13.55 16.21 3.61
CA MET A 42 -13.41 16.09 5.06
C MET A 42 -13.86 17.36 5.79
N LYS A 43 -14.49 18.32 5.09
CA LYS A 43 -14.91 19.61 5.66
C LYS A 43 -15.72 19.48 6.96
N THR A 44 -16.62 18.51 7.00
CA THR A 44 -17.58 18.25 8.09
C THR A 44 -17.13 17.21 9.10
N CYS A 45 -15.90 16.68 8.98
CA CYS A 45 -15.42 15.65 9.91
C CYS A 45 -15.18 16.22 11.32
N ASN A 46 -15.32 15.37 12.34
CA ASN A 46 -15.12 15.73 13.73
C ASN A 46 -13.63 15.82 14.08
N ARG A 47 -13.06 17.04 13.98
CA ARG A 47 -11.65 17.33 14.33
C ARG A 47 -11.35 17.29 15.83
N SER A 48 -12.39 17.24 16.68
CA SER A 48 -12.23 17.11 18.14
C SER A 48 -12.31 15.66 18.63
N TYR A 49 -12.52 14.71 17.72
CA TYR A 49 -12.58 13.30 18.08
C TYR A 49 -11.24 12.83 18.63
N SER A 50 -11.29 12.12 19.76
CA SER A 50 -10.13 11.49 20.39
C SER A 50 -10.43 10.01 20.66
N THR A 51 -9.42 9.16 20.48
CA THR A 51 -9.58 7.70 20.61
C THR A 51 -9.74 7.30 22.07
N TRP A 52 -10.47 6.21 22.34
CA TRP A 52 -10.66 5.67 23.70
C TRP A 52 -9.53 4.73 24.12
N SER A 53 -8.66 4.39 23.19
CA SER A 53 -7.53 3.50 23.40
C SER A 53 -6.34 3.93 22.57
N GLU A 54 -5.17 3.53 23.03
CA GLU A 54 -3.88 3.67 22.38
C GLU A 54 -3.11 2.36 22.47
N LEU A 55 -2.16 2.15 21.55
CA LEU A 55 -1.23 1.03 21.59
C LEU A 55 0.17 1.59 21.87
N SER A 56 0.75 1.22 23.00
CA SER A 56 2.10 1.61 23.36
C SER A 56 3.14 0.91 22.47
N THR A 57 4.34 1.50 22.42
CA THR A 57 5.44 0.97 21.60
C THR A 57 5.95 -0.41 21.99
N ASP A 58 5.60 -0.88 23.19
CA ASP A 58 5.93 -2.22 23.70
C ASP A 58 4.75 -3.22 23.58
N GLY A 59 3.71 -2.87 22.81
CA GLY A 59 2.60 -3.77 22.48
C GLY A 59 1.47 -3.82 23.49
N ARG A 60 1.40 -2.90 24.47
CA ARG A 60 0.32 -2.84 25.45
C ARG A 60 -0.80 -1.90 25.02
N VAL A 61 -2.03 -2.27 25.34
CA VAL A 61 -3.18 -1.40 25.09
C VAL A 61 -3.42 -0.53 26.31
N LEU A 62 -3.52 0.78 26.11
CA LEU A 62 -3.83 1.76 27.14
C LEU A 62 -5.21 2.35 26.86
N LEU A 63 -6.00 2.56 27.92
CA LEU A 63 -7.29 3.24 27.83
C LEU A 63 -7.08 4.73 28.11
N THR A 64 -7.65 5.59 27.28
CA THR A 64 -7.49 7.04 27.40
C THR A 64 -8.56 7.64 28.33
N GLU A 65 -8.33 8.88 28.75
CA GLU A 65 -9.30 9.68 29.52
C GLU A 65 -10.62 9.95 28.77
N HIS A 66 -10.65 9.80 27.44
CA HIS A 66 -11.85 10.00 26.63
C HIS A 66 -12.81 8.82 26.63
N ARG A 67 -12.39 7.68 27.19
CA ARG A 67 -13.24 6.50 27.34
C ARG A 67 -14.24 6.71 28.50
N PRO A 68 -15.57 6.59 28.28
CA PRO A 68 -16.56 6.66 29.34
C PRO A 68 -16.31 5.62 30.45
N GLU A 69 -16.52 5.99 31.72
CA GLU A 69 -16.28 5.10 32.87
C GLU A 69 -17.11 3.80 32.83
N GLN A 70 -18.34 3.88 32.33
CA GLN A 70 -19.23 2.73 32.18
C GLN A 70 -18.84 1.78 31.03
N ALA A 71 -17.88 2.17 30.18
CA ALA A 71 -17.47 1.36 29.04
C ALA A 71 -16.47 0.28 29.47
N LYS A 72 -16.86 -0.99 29.29
CA LYS A 72 -15.97 -2.14 29.53
C LYS A 72 -15.26 -2.48 28.23
N CYS A 73 -13.92 -2.43 28.25
CA CYS A 73 -13.10 -2.63 27.06
C CYS A 73 -12.26 -3.91 27.14
N ARG A 74 -12.06 -4.52 25.98
CA ARG A 74 -11.22 -5.71 25.78
C ARG A 74 -10.45 -5.57 24.47
N ALA A 75 -9.35 -6.30 24.34
CA ALA A 75 -8.50 -6.28 23.16
C ALA A 75 -8.17 -7.68 22.67
N ARG A 76 -7.85 -7.83 21.38
CA ARG A 76 -7.39 -9.10 20.79
C ARG A 76 -6.44 -8.89 19.62
N ALA A 77 -5.63 -9.92 19.34
CA ALA A 77 -4.80 -9.98 18.16
C ALA A 77 -5.62 -10.23 16.89
N ILE A 78 -5.25 -9.60 15.78
CA ILE A 78 -5.77 -9.88 14.44
C ILE A 78 -4.62 -10.36 13.56
N LEU A 79 -4.68 -11.65 13.20
CA LEU A 79 -3.60 -12.34 12.52
C LEU A 79 -3.97 -12.64 11.07
N PHE A 80 -2.95 -12.76 10.21
CA PHE A 80 -3.13 -13.24 8.85
C PHE A 80 -3.60 -14.70 8.84
N LYS A 81 -4.60 -15.02 8.01
CA LYS A 81 -5.04 -16.39 7.73
C LYS A 81 -4.97 -16.70 6.23
N SER A 82 -5.44 -15.77 5.42
CA SER A 82 -5.25 -15.74 3.98
C SER A 82 -5.47 -14.31 3.47
N GLU A 83 -5.24 -14.06 2.19
CA GLU A 83 -5.53 -12.74 1.61
C GLU A 83 -7.03 -12.35 1.60
N PHE A 84 -7.93 -13.24 2.03
CA PHE A 84 -9.37 -12.97 2.15
C PHE A 84 -9.91 -13.09 3.57
N LYS A 85 -9.13 -13.62 4.51
CA LYS A 85 -9.58 -13.91 5.87
C LYS A 85 -8.52 -13.56 6.91
N THR A 86 -8.99 -13.15 8.08
CA THR A 86 -8.15 -13.03 9.28
C THR A 86 -8.39 -14.19 10.23
N LYS A 87 -7.43 -14.44 11.11
CA LYS A 87 -7.59 -15.25 12.31
C LYS A 87 -7.67 -14.30 13.50
N GLN A 88 -8.78 -14.34 14.23
CA GLN A 88 -9.00 -13.54 15.43
C GLN A 88 -8.41 -14.31 16.62
N GLY A 89 -7.62 -13.62 17.45
CA GLY A 89 -7.15 -14.14 18.72
C GLY A 89 -8.25 -14.11 19.80
N GLU A 90 -7.91 -14.64 20.97
CA GLU A 90 -8.76 -14.57 22.15
C GLU A 90 -8.92 -13.12 22.63
N TRP A 91 -10.06 -12.85 23.26
CA TRP A 91 -10.28 -11.57 23.91
C TRP A 91 -9.58 -11.53 25.27
N HIS A 92 -8.84 -10.45 25.50
CA HIS A 92 -8.17 -10.16 26.76
C HIS A 92 -8.74 -8.88 27.36
N GLU A 93 -8.94 -8.88 28.67
CA GLU A 93 -9.22 -7.64 29.39
C GLU A 93 -7.99 -6.72 29.29
N ILE A 94 -8.24 -5.42 29.13
CA ILE A 94 -7.15 -4.46 29.01
C ILE A 94 -6.58 -4.19 30.40
N ASN A 95 -5.35 -4.64 30.61
CA ASN A 95 -4.55 -4.38 31.79
C ASN A 95 -3.10 -4.08 31.36
N GLU A 96 -2.32 -3.51 32.28
CA GLU A 96 -0.94 -3.05 32.00
C GLU A 96 0.08 -4.18 31.83
N GLU A 97 -0.30 -5.43 32.10
CA GLU A 97 0.59 -6.58 32.05
C GLU A 97 0.54 -7.30 30.70
N PHE A 98 -0.60 -7.26 30.00
CA PHE A 98 -0.78 -8.00 28.76
C PHE A 98 -0.15 -7.30 27.56
N VAL A 99 0.77 -8.00 26.89
CA VAL A 99 1.48 -7.53 25.70
C VAL A 99 0.99 -8.28 24.47
N PHE A 100 0.57 -7.54 23.44
CA PHE A 100 0.23 -8.08 22.14
C PHE A 100 1.48 -8.20 21.25
N GLU A 101 1.89 -9.43 21.00
CA GLU A 101 3.06 -9.77 20.19
C GLU A 101 2.73 -9.89 18.69
N ASN A 102 2.00 -8.92 18.14
CA ASN A 102 1.56 -8.92 16.75
C ASN A 102 1.23 -7.51 16.23
N ASP A 103 1.24 -7.33 14.91
CA ASP A 103 1.10 -6.00 14.30
C ASP A 103 -0.27 -5.34 14.49
N ILE A 104 -1.36 -6.12 14.41
CA ILE A 104 -2.72 -5.57 14.37
C ILE A 104 -3.51 -5.93 15.64
N VAL A 105 -3.84 -4.94 16.46
CA VAL A 105 -4.59 -5.14 17.72
C VAL A 105 -5.97 -4.50 17.60
N GLU A 106 -7.01 -5.27 17.86
CA GLU A 106 -8.39 -4.78 17.90
C GLU A 106 -8.83 -4.52 19.33
N VAL A 107 -9.40 -3.34 19.58
CA VAL A 107 -10.06 -2.94 20.83
C VAL A 107 -11.56 -2.87 20.62
N ASP A 108 -12.33 -3.42 21.56
CA ASP A 108 -13.81 -3.44 21.59
C ASP A 108 -14.26 -2.93 22.96
N CYS A 109 -15.13 -1.92 22.99
CA CYS A 109 -15.68 -1.37 24.22
C CYS A 109 -17.21 -1.39 24.19
N ASN A 110 -17.79 -1.93 25.27
CA ASN A 110 -19.22 -2.17 25.40
C ASN A 110 -19.81 -1.35 26.54
N ILE A 111 -21.01 -0.80 26.32
CA ILE A 111 -21.87 -0.20 27.34
C ILE A 111 -23.19 -0.96 27.31
N ASN A 112 -23.62 -1.50 28.46
CA ASN A 112 -24.84 -2.32 28.55
C ASN A 112 -24.88 -3.43 27.48
N GLU A 113 -23.76 -4.15 27.31
CA GLU A 113 -23.58 -5.24 26.35
C GLU A 113 -23.63 -4.84 24.86
N VAL A 114 -23.72 -3.55 24.55
CA VAL A 114 -23.69 -3.04 23.19
C VAL A 114 -22.29 -2.49 22.88
N THR A 115 -21.68 -2.97 21.79
CA THR A 115 -20.43 -2.37 21.27
C THR A 115 -20.70 -0.96 20.78
N VAL A 116 -20.06 0.01 21.44
CA VAL A 116 -20.17 1.45 21.13
C VAL A 116 -18.88 2.02 20.53
N TYR A 117 -17.75 1.35 20.73
CA TYR A 117 -16.45 1.71 20.19
C TYR A 117 -15.69 0.46 19.79
N ASN A 118 -15.08 0.50 18.60
CA ASN A 118 -14.25 -0.60 18.11
C ASN A 118 -13.12 0.00 17.27
N PHE A 119 -11.86 -0.30 17.57
CA PHE A 119 -10.72 0.39 16.95
C PHE A 119 -9.60 -0.59 16.66
N LEU A 120 -8.89 -0.38 15.54
CA LEU A 120 -7.71 -1.15 15.16
C LEU A 120 -6.48 -0.28 15.34
N HIS A 121 -5.56 -0.79 16.13
CA HIS A 121 -4.22 -0.26 16.25
C HIS A 121 -3.27 -1.06 15.37
N THR A 122 -2.27 -0.38 14.85
CA THR A 122 -1.14 -0.96 14.14
C THR A 122 0.12 -0.79 14.98
N GLN A 123 1.03 -1.75 14.91
CA GLN A 123 2.42 -1.67 15.34
C GLN A 123 3.26 -2.52 14.39
N VAL A 124 4.57 -2.40 14.49
CA VAL A 124 5.51 -3.32 13.85
C VAL A 124 6.18 -4.13 14.94
N TRP A 125 5.69 -5.34 15.16
CA TRP A 125 6.15 -6.18 16.26
C TRP A 125 7.35 -7.02 15.83
N ARG A 126 8.51 -6.74 16.44
CA ARG A 126 9.73 -7.49 16.20
C ARG A 126 9.82 -8.70 17.14
N GLN A 127 9.92 -9.89 16.57
CA GLN A 127 10.26 -11.07 17.37
C GLN A 127 11.70 -10.92 17.90
N LYS A 128 11.93 -11.21 19.19
CA LYS A 128 13.25 -11.09 19.84
C LYS A 128 14.39 -11.82 19.12
N ASN A 129 14.11 -12.86 18.34
CA ASN A 129 15.13 -13.56 17.55
C ASN A 129 15.70 -12.70 16.41
N ASP A 130 14.94 -11.71 15.93
CA ASP A 130 15.35 -10.76 14.90
C ASP A 130 16.37 -9.73 15.43
N GLU A 131 16.41 -9.49 16.75
CA GLU A 131 17.43 -8.65 17.38
C GLU A 131 18.83 -9.27 17.34
N SER A 132 18.92 -10.61 17.43
CA SER A 132 20.20 -11.34 17.33
C SER A 132 20.73 -11.40 15.90
N MET A 133 19.83 -11.54 14.91
CA MET A 133 20.13 -11.47 13.48
C MET A 133 20.56 -10.05 13.07
N THR A 134 19.89 -9.02 13.58
CA THR A 134 20.21 -7.63 13.26
C THR A 134 21.56 -7.18 13.85
N ALA A 135 21.98 -7.65 15.02
CA ALA A 135 23.29 -7.29 15.56
C ALA A 135 24.46 -7.76 14.66
N GLN A 136 24.38 -8.97 14.11
CA GLN A 136 25.43 -9.53 13.23
C GLN A 136 25.34 -9.00 11.79
N THR A 137 24.13 -8.68 11.33
CA THR A 137 23.89 -8.12 9.98
C THR A 137 24.22 -6.61 9.92
N ARG A 138 23.95 -5.85 11.00
CA ARG A 138 24.31 -4.42 11.13
C ARG A 138 25.82 -4.18 11.04
N VAL A 139 26.64 -5.10 11.55
CA VAL A 139 28.11 -5.01 11.44
C VAL A 139 28.57 -5.15 9.99
N ASN A 140 27.92 -6.00 9.18
CA ASN A 140 28.23 -6.18 7.76
C ASN A 140 27.58 -5.11 6.85
N ASP A 141 26.43 -4.54 7.23
CA ASP A 141 25.74 -3.50 6.46
C ASP A 141 26.24 -2.08 6.76
N ALA A 142 26.90 -1.84 7.90
CA ALA A 142 27.68 -0.60 8.09
C ALA A 142 28.80 -0.46 7.04
N GLU A 143 29.34 -1.58 6.54
CA GLU A 143 30.30 -1.61 5.42
C GLU A 143 29.62 -1.54 4.04
N ARG A 144 28.38 -2.03 3.91
CA ARG A 144 27.55 -1.96 2.69
C ARG A 144 26.43 -0.94 2.86
N LYS A 145 26.70 0.32 2.53
CA LYS A 145 25.71 1.43 2.45
C LYS A 145 24.53 1.10 1.51
N ARG A 146 23.59 0.27 1.95
CA ARG A 146 22.37 -0.09 1.23
C ARG A 146 21.34 1.02 1.45
N PRO A 147 20.75 1.58 0.39
CA PRO A 147 19.69 2.56 0.56
C PRO A 147 18.39 1.87 0.94
N SER A 148 17.64 2.45 1.86
CA SER A 148 16.23 2.08 2.08
C SER A 148 15.42 2.41 0.83
N VAL A 149 14.55 1.49 0.40
CA VAL A 149 13.78 1.62 -0.84
C VAL A 149 12.30 1.78 -0.50
N HIS A 150 11.70 2.89 -0.95
CA HIS A 150 10.27 3.15 -0.79
C HIS A 150 9.60 3.18 -2.17
N ILE A 151 8.56 2.36 -2.33
CA ILE A 151 7.76 2.30 -3.54
C ILE A 151 6.34 2.74 -3.16
N ILE A 152 5.91 3.89 -3.66
CA ILE A 152 4.57 4.43 -3.43
C ILE A 152 3.82 4.36 -4.76
N VAL A 153 2.70 3.63 -4.77
CA VAL A 153 1.84 3.46 -5.96
C VAL A 153 0.55 4.22 -5.73
N LEU A 154 0.14 5.01 -6.73
CA LEU A 154 -1.10 5.79 -6.71
C LEU A 154 -2.07 5.26 -7.77
N ASP A 155 -3.25 4.82 -7.35
CA ASP A 155 -4.33 4.33 -8.22
C ASP A 155 -5.48 5.36 -8.27
N SER A 156 -6.10 5.73 -9.40
CA SER A 156 -5.85 5.42 -10.82
C SER A 156 -5.37 6.67 -11.58
N ILE A 157 -4.16 7.14 -11.30
CA ILE A 157 -3.71 8.44 -11.82
C ILE A 157 -2.87 8.33 -13.11
N GLY A 158 -3.20 9.15 -14.11
CA GLY A 158 -2.37 9.34 -15.31
C GLY A 158 -1.37 10.49 -15.13
N ALA A 159 -0.26 10.47 -15.89
CA ALA A 159 0.81 11.47 -15.76
C ALA A 159 0.32 12.94 -15.85
N SER A 160 -0.60 13.25 -16.78
CA SER A 160 -1.15 14.60 -16.91
C SER A 160 -2.01 15.01 -15.71
N HIS A 161 -2.74 14.06 -15.12
CA HIS A 161 -3.55 14.29 -13.94
C HIS A 161 -2.67 14.49 -12.70
N GLY A 162 -1.62 13.67 -12.54
CA GLY A 162 -0.65 13.81 -11.44
C GLY A 162 0.08 15.13 -11.46
N ARG A 163 0.47 15.63 -12.65
CA ARG A 163 1.08 16.96 -12.80
C ARG A 163 0.14 18.09 -12.37
N ARG A 164 -1.17 17.94 -12.55
CA ARG A 164 -2.18 18.94 -12.16
C ARG A 164 -2.44 18.93 -10.65
N ILE A 165 -2.80 17.77 -10.10
CA ILE A 165 -3.31 17.65 -8.73
C ILE A 165 -2.19 17.64 -7.70
N PHE A 166 -1.05 17.01 -8.02
CA PHE A 166 0.08 16.91 -7.11
C PHE A 166 1.17 17.96 -7.41
N ASN A 167 0.79 19.18 -7.80
CA ASN A 167 1.77 20.20 -8.17
C ASN A 167 2.74 20.55 -7.02
N ARG A 168 2.24 20.68 -5.79
CA ARG A 168 3.05 20.95 -4.59
C ARG A 168 3.96 19.77 -4.27
N THR A 169 3.43 18.55 -4.28
CA THR A 169 4.20 17.32 -4.03
C THR A 169 5.29 17.12 -5.09
N ASN A 170 4.96 17.27 -6.38
CA ASN A 170 5.93 17.13 -7.47
C ASN A 170 7.04 18.17 -7.37
N ARG A 171 6.70 19.42 -6.99
CA ARG A 171 7.69 20.46 -6.78
C ARG A 171 8.61 20.12 -5.61
N PHE A 172 8.03 19.76 -4.46
CA PHE A 172 8.77 19.35 -3.27
C PHE A 172 9.71 18.17 -3.55
N LEU A 173 9.23 17.12 -4.22
CA LEU A 173 10.07 15.97 -4.59
C LEU A 173 11.24 16.37 -5.50
N LYS A 174 11.01 17.28 -6.46
CA LYS A 174 12.06 17.74 -7.38
C LYS A 174 13.08 18.65 -6.70
N GLU A 175 12.61 19.59 -5.90
CA GLU A 175 13.45 20.63 -5.28
C GLU A 175 14.20 20.11 -4.05
N GLU A 176 13.54 19.33 -3.18
CA GLU A 176 14.12 18.87 -1.91
C GLU A 176 14.79 17.50 -2.03
N PHE A 177 14.25 16.61 -2.86
CA PHE A 177 14.76 15.23 -3.01
C PHE A 177 15.48 14.99 -4.34
N GLY A 178 15.59 16.00 -5.21
CA GLY A 178 16.22 15.85 -6.52
C GLY A 178 15.50 14.83 -7.42
N ALA A 179 14.19 14.63 -7.22
CA ALA A 179 13.45 13.59 -7.92
C ALA A 179 13.46 13.78 -9.45
N VAL A 180 13.68 12.68 -10.16
CA VAL A 180 13.67 12.65 -11.62
C VAL A 180 12.32 12.16 -12.12
N GLU A 181 11.66 12.98 -12.94
CA GLU A 181 10.41 12.59 -13.58
C GLU A 181 10.69 11.80 -14.87
N MET A 182 10.30 10.53 -14.89
CA MET A 182 10.36 9.69 -16.09
C MET A 182 9.22 10.05 -17.05
N GLN A 183 9.48 10.95 -17.99
CA GLN A 183 8.49 11.33 -19.00
C GLN A 183 8.27 10.23 -20.03
N HIS A 184 7.04 10.16 -20.56
CA HIS A 184 6.65 9.19 -21.60
C HIS A 184 6.74 7.72 -21.17
N MET A 185 6.71 7.46 -19.86
CA MET A 185 6.56 6.11 -19.33
C MET A 185 5.15 5.58 -19.67
N THR A 186 5.11 4.36 -20.22
CA THR A 186 3.86 3.71 -20.63
C THR A 186 3.59 2.49 -19.76
N LYS A 187 2.32 2.23 -19.47
CA LYS A 187 1.88 1.02 -18.77
C LYS A 187 1.88 -0.19 -19.71
N VAL A 188 2.20 -1.37 -19.18
CA VAL A 188 2.25 -2.62 -19.96
C VAL A 188 0.88 -3.24 -20.26
N GLY A 189 -0.18 -2.74 -19.62
CA GLY A 189 -1.52 -3.32 -19.74
C GLY A 189 -2.59 -2.43 -19.13
N GLU A 190 -3.84 -2.86 -19.30
CA GLU A 190 -5.00 -2.23 -18.67
C GLU A 190 -5.21 -2.78 -17.25
N ASN A 191 -5.81 -1.97 -16.38
CA ASN A 191 -6.07 -2.26 -14.97
C ASN A 191 -4.80 -2.44 -14.09
N SER A 192 -5.01 -2.48 -12.78
CA SER A 192 -3.93 -2.44 -11.80
C SER A 192 -3.09 -3.73 -11.81
N ARG A 193 -3.71 -4.92 -11.95
CA ARG A 193 -3.01 -6.19 -11.79
C ARG A 193 -1.99 -6.54 -12.88
N PRO A 194 -2.26 -6.38 -14.19
CA PRO A 194 -1.22 -6.61 -15.21
C PRO A 194 -0.02 -5.69 -15.05
N ILE A 195 -0.24 -4.45 -14.58
CA ILE A 195 0.82 -3.49 -14.27
C ILE A 195 1.62 -3.96 -13.05
N ALA A 196 0.95 -4.35 -11.97
CA ALA A 196 1.59 -4.84 -10.77
C ALA A 196 2.43 -6.09 -11.02
N ILE A 197 1.95 -7.05 -11.81
CA ILE A 197 2.70 -8.27 -12.14
C ILE A 197 3.95 -7.93 -12.95
N ALA A 198 3.85 -7.07 -13.97
CA ALA A 198 5.04 -6.65 -14.72
C ALA A 198 6.03 -5.88 -13.86
N PHE A 199 5.53 -5.02 -12.98
CA PHE A 199 6.35 -4.20 -12.10
C PHE A 199 7.07 -5.02 -11.01
N THR A 200 6.43 -6.06 -10.48
CA THR A 200 6.94 -6.80 -9.31
C THR A 200 7.51 -8.19 -9.62
N PHE A 201 7.16 -8.79 -10.76
CA PHE A 201 7.70 -10.08 -11.21
C PHE A 201 8.46 -9.99 -12.53
N GLY A 202 8.43 -8.84 -13.23
CA GLY A 202 9.03 -8.71 -14.55
C GLY A 202 8.34 -9.55 -15.63
N LYS A 203 7.04 -9.84 -15.46
CA LYS A 203 6.24 -10.69 -16.36
C LYS A 203 5.08 -9.93 -16.98
N VAL A 204 4.81 -10.19 -18.26
CA VAL A 204 3.64 -9.67 -18.97
C VAL A 204 2.57 -10.76 -19.04
N ILE A 205 1.36 -10.46 -18.59
CA ILE A 205 0.23 -11.42 -18.57
C ILE A 205 -0.84 -11.15 -19.64
N GLY A 206 -0.67 -10.10 -20.44
CA GLY A 206 -1.56 -9.74 -21.55
C GLY A 206 -0.81 -9.76 -22.88
N ASN A 207 -1.55 -9.97 -23.98
CA ASN A 207 -0.97 -9.85 -25.32
C ASN A 207 -0.57 -8.39 -25.60
N ILE A 208 0.68 -8.15 -25.99
CA ILE A 208 1.10 -6.85 -26.49
C ILE A 208 0.81 -6.80 -27.98
N LYS A 209 -0.28 -6.12 -28.34
CA LYS A 209 -0.68 -5.91 -29.74
C LYS A 209 0.25 -4.90 -30.40
N ARG A 210 0.82 -5.28 -31.55
CA ARG A 210 1.69 -4.43 -32.36
C ARG A 210 1.34 -4.47 -33.86
N ASP A 211 0.18 -5.03 -34.16
CA ASP A 211 -0.39 -5.16 -35.51
C ASP A 211 -0.56 -3.79 -36.18
N MET A 212 -0.91 -2.76 -35.40
CA MET A 212 -0.97 -1.36 -35.84
C MET A 212 0.37 -0.83 -36.38
N PHE A 213 1.49 -1.44 -36.00
CA PHE A 213 2.83 -1.12 -36.51
C PHE A 213 3.32 -2.12 -37.56
N GLY A 214 2.46 -3.01 -38.06
CA GLY A 214 2.83 -4.10 -38.97
C GLY A 214 3.73 -5.16 -38.32
N LEU A 215 3.78 -5.22 -36.99
CA LEU A 215 4.65 -6.13 -36.25
C LEU A 215 3.83 -7.27 -35.61
N PRO A 216 4.41 -8.48 -35.47
CA PRO A 216 3.75 -9.57 -34.76
C PRO A 216 3.51 -9.18 -33.29
N SER A 217 2.36 -9.60 -32.76
CA SER A 217 2.03 -9.45 -31.35
C SER A 217 2.99 -10.27 -30.48
N ILE A 218 3.26 -9.78 -29.27
CA ILE A 218 4.07 -10.50 -28.28
C ILE A 218 3.11 -11.26 -27.36
N PRO A 219 3.23 -12.59 -27.24
CA PRO A 219 2.40 -13.39 -26.35
C PRO A 219 2.75 -13.11 -24.88
N PRO A 220 1.84 -13.40 -23.92
CA PRO A 220 2.14 -13.24 -22.50
C PRO A 220 3.18 -14.26 -22.04
N ASP A 221 3.99 -13.86 -21.06
CA ASP A 221 4.94 -14.74 -20.38
C ASP A 221 4.23 -15.80 -19.53
N TRP A 222 3.09 -15.42 -18.95
CA TRP A 222 2.23 -16.31 -18.16
C TRP A 222 0.81 -16.33 -18.70
N ASN A 223 0.29 -17.54 -18.85
CA ASN A 223 -1.12 -17.74 -19.14
C ASN A 223 -2.00 -17.55 -17.89
N TYR A 224 -3.32 -17.50 -18.10
CA TYR A 224 -4.30 -17.30 -17.02
C TYR A 224 -4.17 -18.32 -15.88
N LYS A 225 -3.86 -19.59 -16.20
CA LYS A 225 -3.70 -20.61 -15.17
C LYS A 225 -2.51 -20.28 -14.26
N GLN A 226 -1.37 -19.92 -14.83
CA GLN A 226 -0.15 -19.56 -14.09
C GLN A 226 -0.36 -18.33 -13.21
N HIS A 227 -0.84 -17.22 -13.78
CA HIS A 227 -0.89 -15.96 -13.02
C HIS A 227 -2.14 -15.81 -12.13
N CYS A 228 -3.17 -16.65 -12.28
CA CYS A 228 -4.45 -16.53 -11.54
C CYS A 228 -4.86 -17.78 -10.75
N LYS A 229 -4.62 -18.98 -11.28
CA LYS A 229 -5.09 -20.24 -10.69
C LYS A 229 -3.97 -21.06 -10.04
N SER A 230 -2.82 -20.43 -9.87
CA SER A 230 -1.70 -20.92 -9.07
C SER A 230 -1.33 -19.86 -8.03
N TYR A 231 -0.73 -20.31 -6.94
CA TYR A 231 -0.15 -19.40 -5.94
C TYR A 231 1.14 -18.79 -6.46
N LEU A 232 1.40 -17.53 -6.12
CA LEU A 232 2.57 -16.77 -6.57
C LEU A 232 3.78 -16.92 -5.63
N ASP A 233 3.65 -17.69 -4.55
CA ASP A 233 4.66 -17.84 -3.49
C ASP A 233 6.04 -18.30 -4.00
N ASP A 234 6.07 -19.17 -5.02
CA ASP A 234 7.30 -19.73 -5.59
C ASP A 234 7.82 -18.96 -6.81
N GLU A 235 7.16 -17.85 -7.17
CA GLU A 235 7.55 -17.01 -8.29
C GLU A 235 8.52 -15.89 -7.86
N GLY A 236 9.29 -15.35 -8.81
CA GLY A 236 10.28 -14.30 -8.56
C GLY A 236 9.66 -12.94 -8.22
N PHE A 237 9.16 -12.79 -6.99
CA PHE A 237 8.63 -11.52 -6.47
C PHE A 237 9.74 -10.62 -5.95
N ILE A 238 9.83 -9.39 -6.46
CA ILE A 238 10.94 -8.46 -6.18
C ILE A 238 11.20 -8.25 -4.69
N LEU A 239 10.15 -8.15 -3.86
CA LEU A 239 10.37 -7.93 -2.42
C LEU A 239 10.91 -9.18 -1.71
N LYS A 240 10.66 -10.40 -2.21
CA LYS A 240 11.35 -11.60 -1.70
C LYS A 240 12.84 -11.57 -2.01
N ASP A 241 13.25 -10.95 -3.11
CA ASP A 241 14.67 -10.80 -3.42
C ASP A 241 15.33 -9.72 -2.53
N PHE A 242 14.59 -8.67 -2.14
CA PHE A 242 15.00 -7.75 -1.08
C PHE A 242 15.15 -8.47 0.27
N GLU A 243 14.18 -9.30 0.68
CA GLU A 243 14.27 -10.11 1.91
C GLU A 243 15.50 -11.03 1.92
N LYS A 244 15.73 -11.77 0.83
CA LYS A 244 16.94 -12.62 0.68
C LYS A 244 18.23 -11.81 0.73
N SER A 245 18.16 -10.54 0.34
CA SER A 245 19.27 -9.58 0.40
C SER A 245 19.36 -8.88 1.76
N GLY A 246 18.65 -9.34 2.78
CA GLY A 246 18.74 -8.83 4.16
C GLY A 246 17.88 -7.60 4.46
N TYR A 247 17.03 -7.16 3.53
CA TYR A 247 16.09 -6.06 3.80
C TYR A 247 14.87 -6.56 4.56
N GLN A 248 14.37 -5.74 5.47
CA GLN A 248 12.99 -5.88 5.95
C GLN A 248 12.04 -5.31 4.90
N THR A 249 10.91 -5.96 4.69
CA THR A 249 9.97 -5.56 3.63
C THR A 249 8.56 -5.37 4.15
N MET A 250 7.90 -4.34 3.64
CA MET A 250 6.52 -4.04 3.98
C MET A 250 5.65 -4.03 2.73
N TRP A 251 4.43 -4.56 2.85
CA TRP A 251 3.39 -4.40 1.83
C TRP A 251 2.09 -3.88 2.47
N ALA A 252 1.61 -2.74 1.98
CA ALA A 252 0.40 -2.10 2.47
C ALA A 252 -0.40 -1.50 1.29
N GLU A 253 -1.70 -1.83 1.25
CA GLU A 253 -2.64 -1.34 0.24
C GLU A 253 -3.84 -0.65 0.93
N ASP A 254 -4.61 0.15 0.20
CA ASP A 254 -5.86 0.77 0.68
C ASP A 254 -7.14 0.06 0.19
N TYR A 255 -6.99 -0.99 -0.64
CA TYR A 255 -8.11 -1.79 -1.13
C TYR A 255 -8.39 -3.00 -0.23
N SER A 256 -9.57 -3.03 0.38
CA SER A 256 -9.94 -4.04 1.38
C SER A 256 -10.55 -5.32 0.80
N ASN A 257 -11.37 -5.22 -0.25
CA ASN A 257 -12.11 -6.36 -0.81
C ASN A 257 -11.20 -7.48 -1.32
N ALA A 258 -9.99 -7.12 -1.73
CA ALA A 258 -9.00 -8.03 -2.29
C ALA A 258 -7.61 -7.38 -2.18
N CYS A 259 -6.57 -8.11 -2.55
CA CYS A 259 -5.21 -7.65 -2.78
C CYS A 259 -4.99 -7.52 -4.30
N ILE A 260 -4.00 -6.75 -4.73
CA ILE A 260 -3.70 -6.55 -6.15
C ILE A 260 -3.50 -7.86 -6.94
N PHE A 261 -3.03 -8.92 -6.28
CA PHE A 261 -2.68 -10.19 -6.92
C PHE A 261 -3.81 -11.23 -6.94
N ASN A 262 -4.76 -11.15 -6.01
CA ASN A 262 -5.88 -12.09 -5.93
C ASN A 262 -7.18 -11.55 -6.54
N PHE A 263 -7.24 -10.26 -6.90
CA PHE A 263 -8.38 -9.71 -7.63
C PHE A 263 -8.27 -9.91 -9.16
N PRO A 264 -9.39 -10.18 -9.87
CA PRO A 264 -10.63 -10.74 -9.39
C PRO A 264 -10.58 -12.29 -9.36
N GLY A 265 -10.88 -12.90 -8.21
CA GLY A 265 -11.08 -14.36 -8.12
C GLY A 265 -9.85 -15.22 -8.45
N CYS A 266 -8.66 -14.72 -8.13
CA CYS A 266 -7.39 -15.41 -8.29
C CYS A 266 -6.82 -15.82 -6.93
N HIS A 267 -5.83 -16.71 -6.94
CA HIS A 267 -5.26 -17.23 -5.70
C HIS A 267 -4.34 -16.22 -5.01
N GLY A 268 -3.57 -15.44 -5.77
CA GLY A 268 -2.58 -14.51 -5.22
C GLY A 268 -1.51 -15.27 -4.45
N PHE A 269 -1.28 -14.88 -3.19
CA PHE A 269 -0.31 -15.52 -2.31
C PHE A 269 -0.98 -16.40 -1.24
N GLN A 270 -0.36 -17.55 -0.94
CA GLN A 270 -0.77 -18.43 0.14
C GLN A 270 -0.23 -17.94 1.50
N LYS A 271 1.02 -17.47 1.52
CA LYS A 271 1.72 -16.91 2.67
C LYS A 271 1.83 -15.38 2.54
N PRO A 272 2.11 -14.64 3.62
CA PRO A 272 2.43 -13.21 3.51
C PRO A 272 3.57 -12.96 2.52
N GLN A 273 3.37 -12.05 1.56
CA GLN A 273 4.37 -11.73 0.53
C GLN A 273 5.55 -10.91 1.06
N THR A 274 5.45 -10.34 2.25
CA THR A 274 6.48 -9.53 2.92
C THR A 274 6.60 -9.91 4.39
N SER A 275 7.67 -9.47 5.08
CA SER A 275 7.84 -9.66 6.53
C SER A 275 6.74 -8.96 7.31
N ASP A 276 6.46 -7.72 6.93
CA ASP A 276 5.46 -6.86 7.54
C ASP A 276 4.30 -6.68 6.56
N PHE A 277 3.10 -7.15 6.93
CA PHE A 277 1.98 -7.23 5.99
C PHE A 277 0.69 -6.66 6.57
N PHE A 278 0.22 -5.58 5.95
CA PHE A 278 -0.92 -4.79 6.41
C PHE A 278 -2.30 -5.47 6.21
N ARG A 279 -2.35 -6.57 5.45
CA ARG A 279 -3.61 -7.20 5.02
C ARG A 279 -4.60 -7.56 6.14
N PRO A 280 -4.17 -8.03 7.32
CA PRO A 280 -5.10 -8.31 8.41
C PRO A 280 -5.88 -7.06 8.86
N PHE A 281 -5.22 -5.89 8.87
CA PHE A 281 -5.87 -4.62 9.17
C PHE A 281 -6.94 -4.30 8.13
N GLN A 282 -6.59 -4.39 6.84
CA GLN A 282 -7.52 -4.06 5.74
C GLN A 282 -8.79 -4.90 5.77
N ILE A 283 -8.64 -6.23 5.90
CA ILE A 283 -9.78 -7.16 5.95
C ILE A 283 -10.64 -6.87 7.18
N ARG A 284 -10.02 -6.64 8.34
CA ARG A 284 -10.76 -6.40 9.58
C ARG A 284 -11.47 -5.05 9.57
N LEU A 285 -10.85 -4.00 9.03
CA LEU A 285 -11.46 -2.68 8.94
C LEU A 285 -12.73 -2.71 8.07
N ASP A 286 -12.66 -3.40 6.93
CA ASP A 286 -13.76 -3.50 5.97
C ASP A 286 -14.92 -4.38 6.46
N GLY A 287 -14.58 -5.52 7.07
CA GLY A 287 -15.55 -6.37 7.77
C GLY A 287 -16.09 -5.76 9.07
N GLY A 288 -15.68 -4.55 9.43
CA GLY A 288 -16.09 -3.84 10.64
C GLY A 288 -17.56 -3.46 10.66
N GLY A 289 -18.17 -3.63 11.84
CA GLY A 289 -19.54 -3.20 12.11
C GLY A 289 -19.69 -1.68 12.27
N LYS A 290 -20.90 -1.25 12.67
CA LYS A 290 -21.25 0.17 12.85
C LYS A 290 -20.31 0.90 13.82
N ALA A 291 -19.91 0.25 14.92
CA ALA A 291 -19.02 0.86 15.91
C ALA A 291 -17.64 1.19 15.33
N MET A 292 -17.04 0.29 14.56
CA MET A 292 -15.74 0.51 13.91
C MET A 292 -15.82 1.61 12.84
N LYS A 293 -16.88 1.59 12.02
CA LYS A 293 -17.13 2.67 11.05
C LYS A 293 -17.39 4.01 11.74
N GLY A 294 -17.95 3.98 12.94
CA GLY A 294 -18.22 5.15 13.76
C GLY A 294 -17.00 5.74 14.44
N SER A 295 -16.00 4.94 14.80
CA SER A 295 -14.75 5.36 15.45
C SER A 295 -13.63 5.67 14.46
N MET A 296 -13.48 4.85 13.42
CA MET A 296 -12.39 4.89 12.42
C MET A 296 -12.85 5.35 11.03
N GLY A 297 -14.05 5.93 10.92
CA GLY A 297 -14.58 6.40 9.64
C GLY A 297 -14.29 7.87 9.37
N LYS A 298 -14.67 8.31 8.16
CA LYS A 298 -14.53 9.70 7.70
C LYS A 298 -15.22 10.72 8.62
N GLY A 299 -16.25 10.30 9.35
CA GLY A 299 -16.93 11.14 10.33
C GLY A 299 -16.01 11.67 11.43
N ASN A 300 -14.92 10.96 11.75
CA ASN A 300 -13.90 11.36 12.73
C ASN A 300 -12.56 11.70 12.08
N CYS A 301 -12.59 12.16 10.82
CA CYS A 301 -11.40 12.56 10.07
C CYS A 301 -10.41 11.43 9.72
N PHE A 302 -10.84 10.17 9.77
CA PHE A 302 -10.03 9.05 9.32
C PHE A 302 -10.27 8.73 7.83
N GLU A 303 -9.20 8.78 7.05
CA GLU A 303 -9.15 8.36 5.65
C GLU A 303 -8.26 7.13 5.48
N SER A 304 -8.53 6.30 4.47
CA SER A 304 -7.83 5.02 4.26
C SER A 304 -6.32 5.17 4.16
N HIS A 305 -5.84 6.21 3.47
CA HIS A 305 -4.41 6.48 3.27
C HIS A 305 -3.69 6.82 4.58
N LEU A 306 -4.39 7.38 5.59
CA LEU A 306 -3.78 7.72 6.88
C LEU A 306 -3.34 6.45 7.63
N PHE A 307 -4.09 5.36 7.53
CA PHE A 307 -3.72 4.10 8.18
C PHE A 307 -2.48 3.46 7.57
N ILE A 308 -2.32 3.57 6.25
CA ILE A 308 -1.12 3.07 5.55
C ILE A 308 0.08 3.93 5.92
N ASN A 309 -0.09 5.25 5.95
CA ASN A 309 0.98 6.18 6.32
C ASN A 309 1.42 5.98 7.78
N ASP A 310 0.48 5.76 8.70
CA ASP A 310 0.76 5.44 10.10
C ASP A 310 1.55 4.12 10.23
N TYR A 311 1.12 3.07 9.52
CA TYR A 311 1.86 1.80 9.51
C TYR A 311 3.25 1.93 8.87
N HIS A 312 3.36 2.71 7.78
CA HIS A 312 4.63 3.00 7.11
C HIS A 312 5.60 3.78 8.03
N GLU A 313 5.11 4.78 8.76
CA GLU A 313 5.92 5.52 9.73
C GLU A 313 6.43 4.60 10.84
N LYS A 314 5.56 3.72 11.37
CA LYS A 314 5.93 2.71 12.37
C LYS A 314 6.97 1.73 11.84
N PHE A 315 6.84 1.30 10.59
CA PHE A 315 7.83 0.46 9.91
C PHE A 315 9.20 1.13 9.78
N ILE A 316 9.25 2.41 9.34
CA ILE A 316 10.51 3.16 9.27
C ILE A 316 11.16 3.25 10.66
N LYS A 317 10.37 3.58 11.70
CA LYS A 317 10.86 3.69 13.08
C LYS A 317 11.30 2.35 13.67
N ALA A 318 10.68 1.25 13.24
CA ALA A 318 11.07 -0.08 13.65
C ALA A 318 12.42 -0.50 13.05
N TYR A 319 12.83 0.05 11.92
CA TYR A 319 14.04 -0.41 11.25
C TYR A 319 15.05 0.73 11.02
N PRO A 320 15.56 1.39 12.08
CA PRO A 320 16.49 2.50 11.94
C PRO A 320 17.87 2.00 11.52
N GLY A 321 18.37 2.49 10.39
CA GLY A 321 19.74 2.21 9.92
C GLY A 321 19.92 0.86 9.21
N MET A 322 18.86 0.33 8.58
CA MET A 322 18.95 -0.69 7.53
C MET A 322 18.82 -0.10 6.13
#